data_AF-A0A5D0QLL9-F1
#
_entry.id   AF-A0A5D0QLL9-F1
#
_cell.length_a   1.000
_cell.length_b   1.000
_cell.length_c   1.000
_cell.angle_alpha   90.00
_cell.angle_beta   90.00
_cell.angle_gamma   90.00
#
_symmetry.space_group_name_H-M   'P 1'
#
loop_
_entity.id
_entity.type
_entity.pdbx_description
1 polymer ?
#
loop_
_entity_poly.entity_id
_entity_poly.type
_entity_poly.pdbx_seq_one_letter_code
_entity_poly.pdbx_strand_id
1 'polypeptide(L)'
;MTIPEPEMRVTRYEFCCLPEGHIDAPHFTISVEYRGRGLWAVLDGPFALDADGRKDYEPRPSSREDDWLATHRFDLDTAKRIAVKAAKVQTVNGHTVADVLQKGAADA
;
A
#
# COMPACT_ATOMS: atom_id res chain seq x y z
N MET A 1 -29.49 12.06 27.24
CA MET A 1 -28.87 11.31 26.12
C MET A 1 -27.46 10.99 26.54
N THR A 2 -27.08 9.72 26.59
CA THR A 2 -25.69 9.31 26.82
C THR A 2 -24.98 9.28 25.48
N ILE A 3 -23.79 9.87 25.43
CA ILE A 3 -22.91 9.84 24.26
C ILE A 3 -22.22 8.47 24.25
N PRO A 4 -22.22 7.72 23.13
CA PRO A 4 -21.52 6.45 23.04
C PRO A 4 -20.01 6.65 23.04
N GLU A 5 -19.27 5.67 23.57
CA GLU A 5 -17.81 5.64 23.50
C GLU A 5 -17.33 5.43 22.05
N PRO A 6 -16.22 6.08 21.65
CA PRO A 6 -15.66 5.92 20.31
C PRO A 6 -15.00 4.55 20.12
N GLU A 7 -15.05 4.04 18.89
CA GLU A 7 -14.35 2.81 18.52
C GLU A 7 -13.03 3.12 17.81
N MET A 8 -11.93 2.55 18.33
CA MET A 8 -10.62 2.60 17.67
C MET A 8 -10.51 1.47 16.65
N ARG A 9 -10.03 1.80 15.44
CA ARG A 9 -9.76 0.82 14.38
C ARG A 9 -8.44 1.15 13.69
N VAL A 10 -7.66 0.13 13.37
CA VAL A 10 -6.51 0.29 12.47
C VAL A 10 -7.05 0.50 11.06
N THR A 11 -6.57 1.54 10.38
CA THR A 11 -7.02 1.90 9.03
C THR A 11 -5.92 1.85 7.99
N ARG A 12 -4.66 1.73 8.41
CA ARG A 12 -3.48 1.71 7.52
C ARG A 12 -2.38 0.84 8.10
N TYR A 13 -1.73 0.07 7.23
CA TYR A 13 -0.45 -0.58 7.45
C TYR A 13 0.53 -0.11 6.36
N GLU A 14 1.81 -0.02 6.69
CA GLU A 14 2.86 0.41 5.76
C GLU A 14 3.92 -0.68 5.62
N PHE A 15 4.40 -0.86 4.39
CA PHE A 15 5.40 -1.85 4.02
C PHE A 15 6.51 -1.16 3.25
N CYS A 16 7.69 -1.09 3.85
CA CYS A 16 8.87 -0.53 3.24
C CYS A 16 10.08 -1.42 3.58
N CYS A 17 10.94 -1.66 2.60
CA CYS A 17 12.18 -2.42 2.81
C CYS A 17 13.37 -1.52 3.17
N LEU A 18 13.21 -0.19 3.10
CA LEU A 18 14.22 0.78 3.52
C LEU A 18 14.13 0.99 5.05
N PRO A 19 15.25 1.30 5.73
CA PRO A 19 15.25 1.58 7.16
C PRO A 19 14.30 2.73 7.52
N GLU A 20 13.80 2.70 8.76
CA GLU A 20 13.05 3.82 9.32
C GLU A 20 13.92 5.09 9.29
N GLY A 21 13.38 6.18 8.75
CA GLY A 21 14.09 7.46 8.58
C GLY A 21 14.89 7.59 7.28
N HIS A 22 14.97 6.57 6.42
CA HIS A 22 15.61 6.70 5.12
C HIS A 22 14.87 7.74 4.26
N ILE A 23 15.61 8.64 3.61
CA ILE A 23 15.01 9.78 2.86
C ILE A 23 14.07 9.31 1.73
N ASP A 24 14.42 8.22 1.05
CA ASP A 24 13.58 7.63 0.00
C ASP A 24 12.46 6.72 0.51
N ALA A 25 12.36 6.44 1.82
CA ALA A 25 11.34 5.52 2.36
C ALA A 25 9.91 5.87 1.92
N PRO A 26 9.47 7.15 1.88
CA PRO A 26 8.13 7.50 1.41
C PRO A 26 7.84 7.07 -0.03
N HIS A 27 8.86 7.06 -0.90
CA HIS A 27 8.71 6.65 -2.29
C HIS A 27 8.69 5.13 -2.48
N PHE A 28 9.28 4.40 -1.52
CA PHE A 28 9.33 2.95 -1.50
C PHE A 28 8.30 2.32 -0.55
N THR A 29 7.29 3.07 -0.12
CA THR A 29 6.27 2.57 0.80
C THR A 29 5.03 2.12 0.05
N ILE A 30 4.65 0.86 0.26
CA ILE A 30 3.34 0.33 -0.13
C ILE A 30 2.42 0.38 1.09
N SER A 31 1.22 0.96 0.94
CA SER A 31 0.23 1.01 2.01
C SER A 31 -0.87 -0.02 1.83
N VAL A 32 -1.42 -0.51 2.94
CA VAL A 32 -2.64 -1.32 2.99
C VAL A 32 -3.67 -0.55 3.78
N GLU A 33 -4.71 -0.06 3.11
CA GLU A 33 -5.69 0.87 3.67
C GLU A 33 -7.10 0.30 3.73
N TYR A 34 -7.77 0.50 4.86
CA TYR A 34 -9.13 0.04 5.07
C TYR A 34 -10.12 0.84 4.22
N ARG A 35 -10.99 0.14 3.49
CA ARG A 35 -12.00 0.72 2.61
C ARG A 35 -13.44 0.37 3.01
N GLY A 36 -13.63 -0.17 4.23
CA GLY A 36 -14.93 -0.57 4.75
C GLY A 36 -15.25 -2.04 4.51
N ARG A 37 -16.23 -2.57 5.26
CA ARG A 37 -16.78 -3.94 5.11
C ARG A 37 -15.72 -5.06 5.14
N GLY A 38 -14.69 -4.90 5.96
CA GLY A 38 -13.58 -5.87 6.04
C GLY A 38 -12.64 -5.88 4.83
N LEU A 39 -12.82 -4.95 3.89
CA LEU A 39 -12.06 -4.88 2.65
C LEU A 39 -10.97 -3.80 2.72
N TRP A 40 -9.83 -4.13 2.12
CA TRP A 40 -8.60 -3.34 2.12
C TRP A 40 -8.11 -3.13 0.70
N ALA A 41 -7.52 -1.96 0.44
CA ALA A 41 -6.81 -1.65 -0.79
C ALA A 41 -5.31 -1.70 -0.55
N VAL A 42 -4.56 -2.24 -1.50
CA VAL A 42 -3.09 -2.16 -1.52
C VAL A 42 -2.71 -1.02 -2.44
N LEU A 43 -1.91 -0.05 -1.97
CA LEU A 43 -1.61 1.17 -2.71
C LEU A 43 -0.12 1.42 -2.87
N ASP A 44 0.23 1.92 -4.04
CA ASP A 44 1.51 2.55 -4.34
C ASP A 44 1.19 4.01 -4.73
N GLY A 45 1.35 4.92 -3.77
CA GLY A 45 0.91 6.31 -3.91
C GLY A 45 -0.58 6.40 -4.31
N PRO A 46 -0.91 6.97 -5.49
CA PRO A 46 -2.29 7.10 -5.94
C PRO A 46 -2.86 5.86 -6.65
N PHE A 47 -2.05 4.80 -6.83
CA PHE A 47 -2.45 3.62 -7.59
C PHE A 47 -2.87 2.49 -6.66
N ALA A 48 -3.98 1.82 -6.97
CA ALA A 48 -4.39 0.58 -6.36
C ALA A 48 -3.74 -0.60 -7.08
N LEU A 49 -3.33 -1.62 -6.34
CA LEU A 49 -2.73 -2.83 -6.89
C LEU A 49 -3.78 -3.95 -6.98
N ASP A 50 -3.75 -4.68 -8.09
CA ASP A 50 -4.44 -5.97 -8.21
C ASP A 50 -3.66 -7.09 -7.48
N ALA A 51 -4.19 -8.32 -7.51
CA ALA A 51 -3.55 -9.48 -6.87
C ALA A 51 -2.18 -9.85 -7.47
N ASP A 52 -1.92 -9.46 -8.71
CA ASP A 52 -0.65 -9.68 -9.41
C ASP A 52 0.37 -8.55 -9.18
N GLY A 53 -0.08 -7.41 -8.63
CA GLY A 53 0.71 -6.22 -8.38
C GLY A 53 0.66 -5.19 -9.52
N ARG A 54 -0.28 -5.33 -10.49
CA ARG A 54 -0.49 -4.30 -11.52
C ARG A 54 -1.18 -3.10 -10.90
N LYS A 55 -0.75 -1.92 -11.34
CA LYS A 55 -1.25 -0.63 -10.87
C LYS A 55 -2.43 -0.18 -11.71
N ASP A 56 -3.48 0.26 -11.04
CA ASP A 56 -4.60 0.96 -11.65
C ASP A 56 -4.98 2.19 -10.82
N TYR A 57 -5.48 3.23 -11.48
CA TYR A 57 -5.96 4.42 -10.79
C TYR A 57 -7.36 4.16 -10.24
N GLU A 58 -7.59 4.51 -8.97
CA GLU A 58 -8.91 4.32 -8.37
C GLU A 58 -9.97 5.22 -9.03
N PRO A 59 -11.02 4.65 -9.67
CA PRO A 59 -12.07 5.44 -10.30
C PRO A 59 -12.81 6.30 -9.27
N ARG A 60 -13.39 7.41 -9.75
CA ARG A 60 -14.31 8.22 -8.94
C ARG A 60 -15.44 7.33 -8.39
N PRO A 61 -15.94 7.57 -7.17
CA PRO A 61 -16.94 6.69 -6.56
C PRO A 61 -18.17 6.42 -7.44
N SER A 62 -18.62 7.41 -8.22
CA SER A 62 -19.77 7.28 -9.13
C SER A 62 -19.52 6.43 -10.38
N SER A 63 -18.27 6.12 -10.68
CA SER A 63 -17.83 5.35 -11.86
C SER A 63 -17.07 4.09 -11.46
N ARG A 64 -17.14 3.72 -10.17
CA ARG A 64 -16.44 2.55 -9.64
C ARG A 64 -17.38 1.37 -9.67
N GLU A 65 -17.08 0.46 -10.58
CA GLU A 65 -17.87 -0.75 -10.80
C GLU A 65 -17.45 -1.86 -9.84
N ASP A 66 -18.35 -2.83 -9.63
CA ASP A 66 -18.14 -3.95 -8.72
C ASP A 66 -16.94 -4.82 -9.15
N ASP A 67 -16.72 -4.97 -10.46
CA ASP A 67 -15.57 -5.73 -11.01
C ASP A 67 -14.24 -5.07 -10.65
N TRP A 68 -14.18 -3.73 -10.66
CA TRP A 68 -13.00 -3.00 -10.21
C TRP A 68 -12.75 -3.22 -8.73
N LEU A 69 -13.82 -3.19 -7.91
CA LEU A 69 -13.73 -3.47 -6.48
C LEU A 69 -13.26 -4.90 -6.22
N ALA A 70 -13.83 -5.90 -6.89
CA ALA A 70 -13.42 -7.30 -6.75
C ALA A 70 -11.95 -7.53 -7.11
N THR A 71 -11.42 -6.75 -8.05
CA THR A 71 -10.01 -6.83 -8.49
C THR A 71 -9.04 -6.16 -7.51
N HIS A 72 -9.46 -5.09 -6.81
CA HIS A 72 -8.57 -4.21 -6.02
C HIS A 72 -8.96 -4.11 -4.54
N ARG A 73 -9.85 -4.97 -4.05
CA ARG A 73 -10.28 -5.02 -2.65
C ARG A 73 -10.15 -6.43 -2.13
N PHE A 74 -9.42 -6.55 -1.04
CA PHE A 74 -9.05 -7.84 -0.47
C PHE A 74 -9.38 -7.91 1.02
N ASP A 75 -9.46 -9.12 1.55
CA ASP A 75 -9.30 -9.31 2.98
C ASP A 75 -7.90 -8.84 3.43
N LEU A 76 -7.74 -8.59 4.73
CA LEU A 76 -6.51 -8.02 5.27
C LEU A 76 -5.28 -8.91 5.00
N ASP A 77 -5.41 -10.23 5.12
CA ASP A 77 -4.27 -11.15 5.00
C ASP A 77 -3.80 -11.24 3.55
N THR A 78 -4.72 -11.28 2.61
CA THR A 78 -4.43 -11.19 1.18
C THR A 78 -3.79 -9.84 0.82
N ALA A 79 -4.34 -8.73 1.32
CA ALA A 79 -3.76 -7.40 1.09
C ALA A 79 -2.32 -7.30 1.61
N LYS A 80 -2.03 -7.80 2.82
CA LYS A 80 -0.68 -7.82 3.39
C LYS A 80 0.29 -8.67 2.55
N ARG A 81 -0.14 -9.83 2.04
CA ARG A 81 0.71 -10.68 1.18
C ARG A 81 1.07 -9.97 -0.12
N ILE A 82 0.11 -9.31 -0.77
CA ILE A 82 0.34 -8.52 -1.98
C ILE A 82 1.31 -7.37 -1.68
N ALA A 83 1.09 -6.64 -0.57
CA ALA A 83 1.96 -5.53 -0.18
C ALA A 83 3.41 -5.95 0.08
N VAL A 84 3.63 -7.08 0.77
CA VAL A 84 4.97 -7.63 0.99
C VAL A 84 5.66 -7.98 -0.33
N LYS A 85 4.92 -8.59 -1.28
CA LYS A 85 5.46 -8.91 -2.61
C LYS A 85 5.82 -7.62 -3.37
N ALA A 86 4.90 -6.66 -3.41
CA ALA A 86 5.07 -5.39 -4.11
C ALA A 86 6.26 -4.58 -3.57
N ALA A 87 6.36 -4.42 -2.23
CA ALA A 87 7.42 -3.64 -1.60
C ALA A 87 8.83 -4.18 -1.91
N LYS A 88 8.98 -5.50 -2.08
CA LYS A 88 10.26 -6.16 -2.39
C LYS A 88 10.75 -5.93 -3.82
N VAL A 89 9.83 -5.75 -4.76
CA VAL A 89 10.14 -5.70 -6.21
C VAL A 89 9.88 -4.34 -6.84
N GLN A 90 9.40 -3.38 -6.06
CA GLN A 90 9.12 -2.03 -6.55
C GLN A 90 10.39 -1.39 -7.11
N THR A 91 10.17 -0.54 -8.11
CA THR A 91 11.20 0.27 -8.74
C THR A 91 10.71 1.70 -8.79
N VAL A 92 11.51 2.63 -8.29
CA VAL A 92 11.21 4.07 -8.28
C VAL A 92 12.28 4.77 -9.10
N ASN A 93 11.88 5.51 -10.14
CA ASN A 93 12.80 6.22 -11.04
C ASN A 93 13.94 5.33 -11.59
N GLY A 94 13.64 4.05 -11.85
CA GLY A 94 14.63 3.07 -12.33
C GLY A 94 15.52 2.44 -11.26
N HIS A 95 15.32 2.77 -9.98
CA HIS A 95 16.07 2.19 -8.86
C HIS A 95 15.23 1.18 -8.07
N THR A 96 15.81 0.01 -7.86
CA THR A 96 15.27 -1.03 -6.97
C THR A 96 15.59 -0.69 -5.51
N VAL A 97 14.93 -1.39 -4.59
CA VAL A 97 15.28 -1.35 -3.15
C VAL A 97 16.77 -1.61 -2.93
N ALA A 98 17.34 -2.59 -3.64
CA ALA A 98 18.75 -2.95 -3.50
C ALA A 98 19.68 -1.83 -3.95
N ASP A 99 19.37 -1.14 -5.05
CA ASP A 99 20.16 -0.01 -5.56
C ASP A 99 20.21 1.13 -4.53
N VAL A 100 19.07 1.42 -3.89
CA VAL A 100 18.96 2.50 -2.91
C VAL A 100 19.70 2.15 -1.62
N LEU A 101 19.55 0.92 -1.12
CA LEU A 101 20.28 0.46 0.07
C LEU A 101 21.80 0.49 -0.13
N GLN A 102 22.30 0.16 -1.32
CA GLN A 102 23.73 0.22 -1.63
C GLN A 102 24.26 1.66 -1.65
N LYS A 103 23.49 2.61 -2.19
CA LYS A 103 23.86 4.03 -2.19
C LYS A 103 23.89 4.61 -0.77
N GLY A 104 22.84 4.36 0.03
CA GLY A 104 22.78 4.84 1.41
C GLY A 104 23.88 4.28 2.32
N ALA A 105 24.40 3.09 2.03
CA ALA A 105 25.55 2.52 2.73
C ALA A 105 26.90 3.11 2.30
N ALA A 106 26.99 3.73 1.12
CA ALA A 106 28.21 4.40 0.64
C ALA A 106 28.32 5.85 1.16
N ASP A 107 27.22 6.44 1.60
CA ASP A 107 27.12 7.82 2.10
C ASP A 107 27.13 7.91 3.65
N ALA A 108 27.30 6.78 4.34
CA ALA A 108 27.35 6.65 5.81
C ALA A 108 28.76 6.32 6.32
#